data_AF-A0A4R9K777-F1
#
_entry.id   AF-A0A4R9K777-F1
#
_cell.length_a   1.000
_cell.length_b   1.000
_cell.length_c   1.000
_cell.angle_alpha   90.00
_cell.angle_beta   90.00
_cell.angle_gamma   90.00
#
_symmetry.space_group_name_H-M   'P 1'
#
loop_
_entity.id
_entity.type
_entity.pdbx_description
1 polymer ?
#
loop_
_entity_poly.entity_id
_entity_poly.type
_entity_poly.pdbx_seq_one_letter_code
_entity_poly.pdbx_strand_id
1 'polypeptide(L)'
;MYLRGFAVWICIALVEMVHGILRAKLLTPRVGDLRSRQIAVFTGSFLIFIISYFTILWIGPQNAGDAFYIGLLWFVCMMVFELSVGRFAFGFTWKWLFNDFNLFKGRLLALGMAFLVIAPYVACRIRNLW
;
A
#
# COMPACT_ATOMS: atom_id res chain seq x y z
N MET A 1 20.12 -3.39 0.83
CA MET A 1 18.87 -3.26 0.05
C MET A 1 17.64 -3.66 0.89
N TYR A 2 17.50 -4.92 1.32
CA TYR A 2 16.31 -5.39 2.04
C TYR A 2 16.01 -4.65 3.35
N LEU A 3 17.04 -4.34 4.17
CA LEU A 3 16.85 -3.58 5.41
C LEU A 3 16.33 -2.15 5.15
N ARG A 4 16.82 -1.51 4.08
CA ARG A 4 16.34 -0.18 3.64
C ARG A 4 14.93 -0.28 3.09
N GLY A 5 14.64 -1.32 2.31
CA GLY A 5 13.28 -1.63 1.84
C GLY A 5 12.32 -1.83 3.02
N PHE A 6 12.71 -2.56 4.05
CA PHE A 6 11.90 -2.75 5.25
C PHE A 6 11.68 -1.45 6.03
N ALA A 7 12.70 -0.59 6.17
CA ALA A 7 12.56 0.73 6.77
C ALA A 7 11.56 1.60 5.99
N VAL A 8 11.63 1.58 4.65
CA VAL A 8 10.67 2.30 3.79
C VAL A 8 9.26 1.73 3.93
N TRP A 9 9.13 0.40 4.04
CA TRP A 9 7.84 -0.22 4.31
C TRP A 9 7.21 0.28 5.61
N ILE A 10 7.98 0.42 6.70
CA ILE A 10 7.48 1.01 7.95
C ILE A 10 6.94 2.42 7.70
N CYS A 11 7.67 3.25 6.94
CA CYS A 11 7.19 4.58 6.57
C CYS A 11 5.88 4.52 5.76
N ILE A 12 5.77 3.63 4.78
CA ILE A 12 4.54 3.42 3.99
C ILE A 12 3.39 3.02 4.91
N ALA A 13 3.60 2.04 5.80
CA ALA A 13 2.57 1.56 6.73
C ALA A 13 2.07 2.67 7.66
N LEU A 14 2.97 3.50 8.19
CA LEU A 14 2.59 4.64 9.03
C LEU A 14 1.79 5.69 8.26
N VAL A 15 2.22 6.03 7.03
CA VAL A 15 1.52 7.00 6.18
C VAL A 15 0.14 6.48 5.79
N GLU A 16 0.04 5.22 5.35
CA GLU A 16 -1.24 4.60 5.00
C GLU A 16 -2.18 4.50 6.21
N MET A 17 -1.65 4.21 7.40
CA MET A 17 -2.45 4.18 8.63
C MET A 17 -3.04 5.56 8.94
N VAL A 18 -2.22 6.61 8.92
CA VAL A 18 -2.69 7.99 9.14
C VAL A 18 -3.70 8.40 8.07
N HIS A 19 -3.42 8.09 6.81
CA HIS A 19 -4.32 8.35 5.68
C HIS A 19 -5.67 7.64 5.84
N GLY A 20 -5.66 6.36 6.23
CA GLY A 20 -6.86 5.58 6.51
C GLY A 20 -7.71 6.17 7.64
N ILE A 21 -7.07 6.65 8.71
CA ILE A 21 -7.77 7.31 9.84
C ILE A 21 -8.36 8.66 9.41
N LEU A 22 -7.58 9.50 8.72
CA LEU A 22 -8.03 10.81 8.23
C LEU A 22 -9.22 10.64 7.29
N ARG A 23 -9.16 9.66 6.39
CA ARG A 23 -10.27 9.31 5.51
C ARG A 23 -11.51 8.93 6.31
N ALA A 24 -11.37 8.00 7.25
CA ALA A 24 -12.50 7.51 8.03
C ALA A 24 -13.21 8.63 8.82
N LYS A 25 -12.45 9.61 9.34
CA LYS A 25 -13.00 10.76 10.06
C LYS A 25 -13.53 11.88 9.17
N LEU A 26 -12.85 12.20 8.07
CA LEU A 26 -13.14 13.42 7.28
C LEU A 26 -13.90 13.13 5.99
N LEU A 27 -13.57 12.05 5.28
CA LEU A 27 -14.15 11.71 3.98
C LEU A 27 -15.41 10.87 4.12
N THR A 28 -15.37 9.82 4.95
CA THR A 28 -16.52 8.89 5.09
C THR A 28 -17.83 9.60 5.46
N PRO A 29 -17.87 10.60 6.37
CA PRO A 29 -19.11 11.32 6.67
C PRO A 29 -19.63 12.19 5.52
N ARG A 30 -18.78 12.56 4.56
CA ARG A 30 -19.13 13.49 3.46
C ARG A 30 -19.55 12.79 2.17
N VAL A 31 -18.89 11.69 1.82
CA VAL A 31 -19.08 11.00 0.52
C VAL A 31 -19.62 9.58 0.64
N GLY A 32 -19.80 9.08 1.86
CA GLY A 32 -20.21 7.70 2.14
C GLY A 32 -19.05 6.71 2.08
N ASP A 33 -19.20 5.55 2.72
CA ASP A 33 -18.12 4.56 2.93
C ASP A 33 -17.53 4.02 1.61
N LEU A 34 -18.38 3.74 0.61
CA LEU A 34 -17.92 3.14 -0.64
C LEU A 34 -17.05 4.11 -1.46
N ARG A 35 -17.51 5.35 -1.69
CA ARG A 35 -16.75 6.36 -2.44
C ARG A 35 -15.50 6.80 -1.69
N SER A 36 -15.60 6.93 -0.37
CA SER A 36 -14.47 7.20 0.51
C SER A 36 -13.35 6.18 0.29
N ARG A 37 -13.68 4.88 0.29
CA ARG A 37 -12.72 3.80 0.02
C ARG A 37 -12.13 3.86 -1.39
N GLN A 38 -12.91 4.18 -2.42
CA GLN A 38 -12.41 4.29 -3.78
C GLN A 38 -11.36 5.41 -3.90
N ILE A 39 -11.68 6.61 -3.39
CA ILE A 39 -10.76 7.75 -3.38
C ILE A 39 -9.50 7.41 -2.57
N ALA A 40 -9.64 6.67 -1.48
CA ALA A 40 -8.53 6.24 -0.65
C ALA A 40 -7.51 5.41 -1.41
N VAL A 41 -7.95 4.53 -2.31
CA VAL A 41 -7.02 3.68 -3.06
C VAL A 41 -6.23 4.50 -4.06
N PHE A 42 -6.85 5.46 -4.74
CA PHE A 42 -6.11 6.35 -5.63
C PHE A 42 -5.12 7.24 -4.88
N THR A 43 -5.57 7.83 -3.76
CA THR A 43 -4.71 8.71 -2.95
C THR A 43 -3.60 7.94 -2.23
N GLY A 44 -3.89 6.74 -1.72
CA GLY A 44 -2.92 5.83 -1.11
C GLY A 44 -1.91 5.30 -2.12
N SER A 45 -2.33 4.83 -3.29
CA SER A 45 -1.42 4.46 -4.38
C SER A 45 -0.51 5.62 -4.78
N PHE A 46 -1.03 6.85 -4.84
CA PHE A 46 -0.22 8.03 -5.12
C PHE A 46 0.81 8.33 -4.01
N LEU A 47 0.43 8.18 -2.74
CA LEU A 47 1.34 8.31 -1.59
C LEU A 47 2.44 7.23 -1.64
N ILE A 48 2.08 5.98 -1.86
CA ILE A 48 3.02 4.86 -2.02
C ILE A 48 3.98 5.14 -3.17
N PHE A 49 3.48 5.64 -4.30
CA PHE A 49 4.31 6.02 -5.45
C PHE A 49 5.31 7.12 -5.08
N ILE A 50 4.87 8.20 -4.42
CA ILE A 50 5.75 9.29 -3.99
C ILE A 50 6.84 8.75 -3.06
N ILE A 51 6.46 8.00 -2.02
CA ILE A 51 7.42 7.43 -1.07
C ILE A 51 8.43 6.54 -1.79
N SER A 52 7.94 5.64 -2.65
CA SER A 52 8.79 4.79 -3.48
C SER A 52 9.74 5.62 -4.35
N TYR A 53 9.24 6.63 -5.06
CA TYR A 53 10.01 7.47 -5.98
C TYR A 53 11.16 8.26 -5.33
N PHE A 54 10.97 8.71 -4.08
CA PHE A 54 12.02 9.40 -3.33
C PHE A 54 13.00 8.42 -2.67
N THR A 55 12.51 7.27 -2.22
CA THR A 55 13.33 6.30 -1.47
C THR A 55 14.05 5.29 -2.36
N ILE A 56 13.64 5.11 -3.62
CA ILE A 56 14.21 4.10 -4.52
C ILE A 56 15.71 4.30 -4.76
N LEU A 57 16.16 5.55 -4.82
CA LEU A 57 17.59 5.90 -4.95
C LEU A 57 18.38 5.50 -3.70
N TRP A 58 17.75 5.62 -2.52
CA TRP A 58 18.37 5.23 -1.26
C TRP A 58 18.38 3.72 -1.05
N ILE A 59 17.32 3.03 -1.49
CA ILE A 59 17.25 1.57 -1.48
C ILE A 59 18.31 0.98 -2.41
N GLY A 60 18.48 1.59 -3.59
CA GLY A 60 19.47 1.22 -4.60
C GLY A 60 19.31 -0.22 -5.09
N PRO A 61 18.16 -0.59 -5.70
CA PRO A 61 18.09 -1.85 -6.46
C PRO A 61 19.18 -1.87 -7.54
N GLN A 62 19.64 -3.03 -8.02
CA GLN A 62 20.67 -3.11 -9.08
C GLN A 62 20.12 -3.61 -10.42
N ASN A 63 18.92 -4.17 -10.41
CA ASN A 63 18.25 -4.72 -11.59
C ASN A 63 16.71 -4.69 -11.40
N ALA A 64 15.98 -5.03 -12.45
CA ALA A 64 14.51 -5.09 -12.40
C ALA A 64 13.98 -6.13 -11.40
N GLY A 65 14.71 -7.24 -11.20
CA GLY A 65 14.35 -8.30 -10.26
C GLY A 65 14.40 -7.80 -8.81
N ASP A 66 15.44 -7.05 -8.44
CA ASP A 66 15.60 -6.46 -7.12
C ASP A 66 14.44 -5.53 -6.76
N ALA A 67 14.04 -4.66 -7.72
CA ALA A 67 12.89 -3.79 -7.55
C ALA A 67 11.60 -4.60 -7.32
N PHE A 68 11.41 -5.70 -8.03
CA PHE A 68 10.28 -6.61 -7.85
C PHE A 68 10.33 -7.31 -6.48
N TYR A 69 11.49 -7.79 -6.04
CA TYR A 69 11.64 -8.41 -4.71
C TYR A 69 11.38 -7.42 -3.57
N ILE A 70 11.77 -6.15 -3.72
CA ILE A 70 11.43 -5.10 -2.74
C ILE A 70 9.92 -4.88 -2.71
N GLY A 71 9.26 -4.78 -3.87
CA GLY A 71 7.81 -4.65 -3.95
C GLY A 71 7.08 -5.86 -3.34
N LEU A 72 7.58 -7.06 -3.57
CA LEU A 72 7.06 -8.29 -2.99
C LEU A 72 7.22 -8.30 -1.46
N LEU A 73 8.38 -7.87 -0.95
CA LEU A 73 8.63 -7.73 0.49
C LEU A 73 7.63 -6.75 1.10
N TRP A 74 7.43 -5.59 0.48
CA TRP A 74 6.44 -4.61 0.95
C TRP A 74 5.03 -5.19 0.96
N PHE A 75 4.66 -5.95 -0.07
CA PHE A 75 3.35 -6.60 -0.17
C PHE A 75 3.13 -7.62 0.93
N VAL A 76 4.11 -8.52 1.17
CA VAL A 76 4.00 -9.53 2.24
C VAL A 76 3.89 -8.85 3.60
N CYS A 77 4.74 -7.86 3.87
CA CYS A 77 4.69 -7.13 5.14
C CYS A 77 3.37 -6.34 5.29
N MET A 78 2.88 -5.66 4.25
CA MET A 78 1.58 -4.97 4.28
C MET A 78 0.43 -5.93 4.48
N MET A 79 0.44 -7.09 3.82
CA MET A 79 -0.58 -8.11 4.01
C MET A 79 -0.59 -8.59 5.46
N VAL A 80 0.57 -8.94 6.03
CA VAL A 80 0.67 -9.34 7.44
C VAL A 80 0.18 -8.22 8.37
N PHE A 81 0.53 -6.96 8.09
CA PHE A 81 0.09 -5.81 8.88
C PHE A 81 -1.43 -5.59 8.80
N GLU A 82 -2.01 -5.57 7.61
CA GLU A 82 -3.46 -5.44 7.40
C GLU A 82 -4.24 -6.59 8.05
N LEU A 83 -3.76 -7.83 7.92
CA LEU A 83 -4.34 -8.99 8.60
C LEU A 83 -4.28 -8.84 10.12
N SER A 84 -3.14 -8.37 10.64
CA SER A 84 -2.93 -8.16 12.08
C SER A 84 -3.80 -7.03 12.62
N VAL A 85 -3.82 -5.87 11.97
CA VAL A 85 -4.66 -4.72 12.36
C VAL A 85 -6.14 -5.06 12.22
N GLY A 86 -6.57 -5.64 11.09
CA GLY A 86 -7.95 -6.04 10.87
C GLY A 86 -8.45 -7.04 11.91
N ARG A 87 -7.58 -7.96 12.35
CA ARG A 87 -7.93 -8.96 13.37
C ARG A 87 -7.86 -8.43 14.80
N PHE A 88 -6.77 -7.79 15.18
CA PHE A 88 -6.53 -7.35 16.56
C PHE A 88 -7.20 -6.01 16.89
N ALA A 89 -7.19 -5.04 15.97
CA ALA A 89 -7.75 -3.71 16.23
C ALA A 89 -9.26 -3.63 15.91
N PHE A 90 -9.74 -4.35 14.88
CA PHE A 90 -11.13 -4.28 14.44
C PHE A 90 -11.95 -5.57 14.70
N GLY A 91 -11.31 -6.67 15.12
CA GLY A 91 -12.00 -7.92 15.44
C GLY A 91 -12.66 -8.60 14.24
N PHE A 92 -12.27 -8.27 13.01
CA PHE A 92 -12.94 -8.79 11.82
C PHE A 92 -12.70 -10.28 11.63
N THR A 93 -13.78 -11.03 11.38
CA THR A 93 -13.71 -12.45 11.00
C THR A 93 -13.08 -12.61 9.61
N TRP A 94 -12.39 -13.72 9.34
CA TRP A 94 -11.78 -14.03 8.03
C TRP A 94 -12.73 -13.79 6.84
N LYS A 95 -14.02 -14.10 6.98
CA LYS A 95 -15.06 -13.83 5.98
C LYS A 95 -15.20 -12.33 5.64
N TRP A 96 -15.07 -11.44 6.61
CA TRP A 96 -15.20 -9.99 6.41
C TRP A 96 -13.96 -9.42 5.71
N LEU A 97 -12.79 -9.96 6.03
CA LEU A 97 -11.50 -9.60 5.43
C LEU A 97 -11.43 -10.00 3.95
N PHE A 98 -11.81 -11.23 3.62
CA PHE A 98 -11.97 -11.66 2.22
C PHE A 98 -13.04 -10.85 1.47
N ASN A 99 -14.05 -10.34 2.17
CA ASN A 99 -15.05 -9.46 1.59
C ASN A 99 -14.51 -8.05 1.28
N ASP A 100 -13.38 -7.64 1.89
CA ASP A 100 -12.64 -6.39 1.60
C ASP A 100 -11.76 -6.52 0.36
N PHE A 101 -11.28 -7.73 0.07
CA PHE A 101 -10.61 -8.09 -1.19
C PHE A 101 -11.55 -8.29 -2.38
N ASN A 102 -12.86 -8.24 -2.14
CA ASN A 102 -13.85 -8.48 -3.17
C ASN A 102 -14.03 -7.24 -4.05
N LEU A 103 -13.25 -7.17 -5.14
CA LEU A 103 -13.36 -6.16 -6.19
C LEU A 103 -14.79 -6.02 -6.72
N PHE A 104 -15.57 -7.12 -6.70
CA PHE A 104 -16.98 -7.17 -7.09
C PHE A 104 -17.92 -6.33 -6.21
N LYS A 105 -17.50 -5.91 -5.02
CA LYS A 105 -18.25 -4.98 -4.16
C LYS A 105 -17.75 -3.53 -4.24
N GLY A 106 -16.85 -3.23 -5.18
CA GLY A 106 -16.28 -1.88 -5.38
C GLY A 106 -15.14 -1.54 -4.42
N ARG A 107 -14.58 -2.52 -3.70
CA ARG A 107 -13.46 -2.34 -2.77
C ARG A 107 -12.15 -2.57 -3.55
N LEU A 108 -11.43 -1.48 -3.84
CA LEU A 108 -10.25 -1.45 -4.71
C LEU A 108 -8.94 -1.82 -3.97
N LEU A 109 -9.02 -2.40 -2.77
CA LEU A 109 -7.83 -2.67 -1.92
C LEU A 109 -6.81 -3.57 -2.64
N ALA A 110 -7.30 -4.57 -3.38
CA ALA A 110 -6.45 -5.45 -4.19
C ALA A 110 -5.66 -4.68 -5.28
N LEU A 111 -6.23 -3.60 -5.85
CA LEU A 111 -5.52 -2.75 -6.80
C LEU A 111 -4.42 -1.93 -6.13
N GLY A 112 -4.66 -1.41 -4.92
CA GLY A 112 -3.64 -0.71 -4.14
C GLY A 112 -2.46 -1.64 -3.80
N MET A 113 -2.75 -2.89 -3.42
CA MET A 113 -1.72 -3.90 -3.15
C MET A 113 -0.96 -4.31 -4.41
N ALA A 114 -1.64 -4.50 -5.54
CA ALA A 114 -0.98 -4.78 -6.81
C ALA A 114 -0.07 -3.61 -7.22
N PHE A 115 -0.54 -2.37 -7.04
CA PHE A 115 0.24 -1.17 -7.33
C PHE A 115 1.47 -1.06 -6.42
N LEU A 116 1.35 -1.42 -5.13
CA LEU A 116 2.47 -1.42 -4.19
C LEU A 116 3.62 -2.37 -4.60
N VAL A 117 3.30 -3.50 -5.22
CA VAL A 117 4.32 -4.41 -5.79
C VAL A 117 5.04 -3.76 -6.98
N ILE A 118 4.30 -3.04 -7.83
CA ILE A 118 4.82 -2.48 -9.10
C ILE A 118 5.47 -1.11 -8.86
N ALA A 119 5.11 -0.39 -7.80
CA ALA A 119 5.60 0.94 -7.46
C ALA A 119 7.14 1.11 -7.48
N PRO A 120 7.96 0.21 -6.89
CA PRO A 120 9.42 0.33 -6.96
C PRO A 120 9.95 0.12 -8.39
N TYR A 121 9.31 -0.74 -9.17
CA TYR A 121 9.65 -0.93 -10.58
C TYR A 121 9.36 0.33 -11.41
N VAL A 122 8.16 0.92 -11.25
CA VAL A 122 7.80 2.17 -11.95
C VAL A 122 8.74 3.30 -11.54
N ALA A 123 9.05 3.42 -10.24
CA ALA A 123 9.96 4.45 -9.73
C ALA A 123 11.36 4.32 -10.35
N CYS A 124 11.90 3.10 -10.46
CA CYS A 124 13.17 2.85 -11.15
C CYS A 124 13.13 3.26 -12.62
N ARG A 125 12.04 2.92 -13.32
CA ARG A 125 11.92 3.22 -14.76
C ARG A 125 11.81 4.71 -15.04
N ILE A 126 11.06 5.45 -14.22
CA ILE A 126 10.96 6.91 -14.34
C ILE A 126 12.29 7.60 -14.02
N ARG A 127 13.07 7.04 -13.10
CA ARG A 127 14.41 7.56 -12.73
C ARG A 127 15.52 7.13 -13.70
N ASN A 128 15.23 6.35 -14.74
CA ASN A 128 16.22 5.80 -15.69
C ASN A 128 17.41 5.12 -14.99
N LEU A 129 17.16 4.37 -13.92
CA LEU A 129 18.23 3.69 -13.19
C LEU A 129 18.80 2.48 -13.97
N TRP A 130 17.98 1.90 -14.85
CA TRP A 130 18.25 0.81 -15.79
C TRP A 130 17.19 0.88 -16.89
#